data_AF-A0A963RTB4-F1
#
_entry.id   AF-A0A963RTB4-F1
#
_cell.length_a   1.000
_cell.length_b   1.000
_cell.length_c   1.000
_cell.angle_alpha   90.00
_cell.angle_beta   90.00
_cell.angle_gamma   90.00
#
_symmetry.space_group_name_H-M   'P 1'
#
loop_
_entity.id
_entity.type
_entity.pdbx_description
1 polymer ?
#
loop_
_entity_poly.entity_id
_entity_poly.type
_entity_poly.pdbx_seq_one_letter_code
_entity_poly.pdbx_strand_id
1 'polypeptide(L)' 'TQHVRVRSIIGRFLEHSRVFYFRAGGKEELWLSSADWMNRNMLRRVETAWPVTDP' A
#
# COMPACT_ATOMS: atom_id res chain seq x y z
N THR A 1 -3.24 -12.73 -14.77
CA THR A 1 -2.06 -11.83 -14.66
C THR A 1 -1.91 -10.86 -15.81
N GLN A 2 -2.68 -10.94 -16.90
CA GLN A 2 -2.55 -10.04 -18.06
C GLN A 2 -2.71 -8.55 -17.74
N HIS A 3 -3.38 -8.22 -16.63
CA HIS A 3 -3.59 -6.83 -16.16
C HIS A 3 -2.78 -6.49 -14.89
N VAL A 4 -1.85 -7.34 -14.46
CA VAL A 4 -1.03 -7.13 -13.25
C VAL A 4 0.39 -6.80 -13.66
N ARG A 5 0.91 -5.65 -13.20
CA ARG A 5 2.30 -5.23 -13.42
C ARG A 5 3.03 -5.15 -12.09
N VAL A 6 4.18 -5.80 -12.00
CA VAL A 6 5.03 -5.82 -10.82
C VAL A 6 6.32 -5.05 -11.13
N ARG A 7 6.74 -4.18 -10.21
CA ARG A 7 7.98 -3.41 -10.31
C ARG A 7 8.73 -3.50 -8.99
N SER A 8 10.06 -3.46 -9.06
CA SER A 8 10.95 -3.32 -7.91
C SER A 8 11.89 -2.16 -8.18
N ILE A 9 11.99 -1.22 -7.24
CA ILE A 9 12.84 -0.04 -7.33
C ILE A 9 13.89 -0.16 -6.23
N ILE A 10 15.17 -0.17 -6.63
CA ILE A 10 16.30 -0.20 -5.72
C ILE A 10 17.13 1.05 -6.02
N GLY A 11 17.31 1.90 -5.01
CA GLY A 11 18.05 3.13 -5.14
C GLY A 11 18.92 3.38 -3.92
N ARG A 12 19.40 4.63 -3.78
CA ARG A 12 20.18 5.06 -2.61
C ARG A 12 19.36 4.98 -1.31
N PHE A 13 18.06 5.25 -1.40
CA PHE A 13 17.17 5.24 -0.25
C PHE A 13 16.41 3.92 -0.15
N LEU A 14 16.04 3.57 1.08
CA LEU A 14 15.20 2.42 1.36
C LEU A 14 13.74 2.79 1.13
N GLU A 15 13.10 2.14 0.17
CA GLU A 15 11.67 2.27 -0.09
C GLU A 15 10.85 1.57 1.00
N HIS A 16 10.71 2.23 2.15
CA HIS A 16 10.02 1.69 3.33
C HIS A 16 8.53 2.09 3.42
N SER A 17 8.09 3.04 2.59
CA SER A 17 6.70 3.49 2.54
C SER A 17 5.78 2.37 2.02
N ARG A 18 4.60 2.23 2.64
CA ARG A 18 3.59 1.26 2.26
C ARG A 18 2.32 2.02 1.91
N VAL A 19 1.95 1.95 0.64
CA VAL A 19 0.88 2.76 0.05
C VAL A 19 -0.08 1.83 -0.67
N PHE A 20 -1.37 2.04 -0.47
CA PHE A 20 -2.43 1.37 -1.22
C PHE A 20 -3.24 2.41 -1.98
N TYR A 21 -3.44 2.15 -3.27
CA TYR A 21 -4.20 3.00 -4.16
C TYR A 21 -5.31 2.19 -4.79
N PHE A 22 -6.54 2.65 -4.61
CA PHE A 22 -7.72 2.01 -5.16
C PHE A 22 -8.44 2.97 -6.10
N ARG A 23 -8.86 2.44 -7.25
CA ARG A 23 -9.73 3.17 -8.18
C ARG A 23 -10.89 2.28 -8.58
N ALA A 24 -12.10 2.68 -8.20
CA ALA A 24 -13.31 1.94 -8.46
C ALA A 24 -14.49 2.89 -8.68
N GLY A 25 -15.28 2.68 -9.73
CA GLY A 25 -16.51 3.46 -9.96
C GLY A 25 -16.30 4.97 -10.06
N GLY A 26 -15.17 5.42 -10.62
CA GLY A 26 -14.82 6.85 -10.71
C GLY A 26 -14.32 7.49 -9.42
N LYS A 27 -14.18 6.71 -8.34
CA LYS A 27 -13.62 7.15 -7.06
C LYS A 27 -12.19 6.66 -6.92
N GLU A 28 -11.34 7.49 -6.32
CA GLU A 28 -9.95 7.21 -6.04
C GLU A 28 -9.72 7.33 -4.53
N GLU A 29 -9.02 6.36 -3.95
CA GLU A 29 -8.70 6.35 -2.52
C GLU A 29 -7.22 6.03 -2.34
N LEU A 30 -6.54 6.91 -1.58
CA LEU A 30 -5.14 6.76 -1.21
C LEU A 30 -5.05 6.43 0.28
N TRP A 31 -4.33 5.37 0.60
CA TRP A 31 -4.12 4.90 1.96
C TRP A 31 -2.64 4.73 2.26
N LEU A 32 -2.23 5.18 3.44
CA LEU A 32 -0.91 4.90 4.00
C LEU A 32 -1.03 3.81 5.07
N SER A 33 0.02 3.01 5.23
CA SER A 33 -0.02 1.85 6.11
C SER A 33 1.28 1.65 6.89
N SER A 34 1.14 1.16 8.12
CA SER A 34 2.27 0.63 8.90
C SER A 34 2.68 -0.76 8.43
N ALA A 35 1.83 -1.49 7.69
CA ALA A 35 1.96 -2.91 7.33
C ALA A 35 2.03 -3.17 5.82
N ASP A 36 2.80 -4.19 5.44
CA ASP A 36 2.76 -4.81 4.11
C ASP A 36 1.88 -6.08 4.14
N TRP A 37 1.62 -6.68 2.98
CA TRP A 37 0.74 -7.86 2.82
C TRP A 37 1.39 -9.20 3.17
N MET A 38 2.18 -9.25 4.24
CA MET A 38 2.66 -10.52 4.79
C MET A 38 1.74 -11.00 5.92
N ASN A 39 1.45 -12.31 5.96
CA ASN A 39 0.56 -12.95 6.94
C ASN A 39 0.84 -12.55 8.40
N ARG A 40 2.12 -12.37 8.76
CA ARG A 40 2.48 -11.96 10.12
C ARG A 40 1.93 -10.58 10.50
N ASN A 41 1.84 -9.66 9.55
CA ASN A 41 1.33 -8.31 9.79
C ASN A 41 -0.20 -8.30 9.81
N MET A 42 -0.84 -9.17 9.01
CA MET A 42 -2.31 -9.24 8.93
C MET A 42 -2.97 -10.03 10.07
N LEU A 43 -2.25 -10.98 10.68
CA LEU A 43 -2.84 -11.93 11.64
C LEU A 43 -2.22 -11.90 13.03
N ARG A 44 -1.00 -11.39 13.18
CA ARG A 44 -0.22 -11.53 14.43
C ARG A 44 0.27 -10.20 14.99
N ARG A 45 -0.02 -9.08 14.33
CA ARG A 45 0.38 -7.73 14.75
C ARG A 45 -0.83 -6.82 14.72
N VAL A 46 -0.79 -5.82 15.59
CA VAL A 46 -1.69 -4.68 15.51
C VAL A 46 -1.04 -3.70 14.56
N GLU A 47 -1.73 -3.41 13.47
CA GLU A 47 -1.25 -2.56 12.38
C GLU A 47 -2.32 -1.52 12.06
N THR A 48 -1.91 -0.40 11.47
CA THR A 48 -2.83 0.70 11.12
C THR A 48 -2.67 1.06 9.65
N ALA A 49 -3.80 1.32 9.01
CA ALA A 49 -3.87 1.97 7.71
C ALA A 49 -4.87 3.12 7.83
N TRP A 50 -4.56 4.24 7.20
CA TRP A 50 -5.39 5.44 7.27
C TRP A 50 -5.51 6.11 5.90
N PRO A 51 -6.67 6.71 5.60
CA PRO A 51 -6.88 7.40 4.33
C PRO A 51 -6.18 8.76 4.33
N VAL A 52 -5.72 9.16 3.14
CA VAL A 52 -5.31 10.55 2.87
C VAL A 52 -6.54 11.28 2.35
N THR A 53 -7.06 12.22 3.15
CA THR A 53 -8.30 12.95 2.84
C THR A 53 -8.08 14.36 2.32
N ASP A 54 -6.89 14.91 2.55
CA ASP A 54 -6.51 16.22 2.03
C ASP A 54 -5.99 16.06 0.58
N PRO A 55 -6.55 16.80 -0.39
CA PRO A 55 -6.15 16.73 -1.80
C PRO A 55 -4.73 17.24 -2.11
#